data_AF-A0A841HP81-F1
#
_entry.id   AF-A0A841HP81-F1
#
_cell.length_a   1.000
_cell.length_b   1.000
_cell.length_c   1.000
_cell.angle_alpha   90.00
_cell.angle_beta   90.00
_cell.angle_gamma   90.00
#
_symmetry.space_group_name_H-M   'P 1'
#
loop_
_entity.id
_entity.type
_entity.pdbx_description
1 polymer ?
#
loop_
_entity_poly.entity_id
_entity_poly.type
_entity_poly.pdbx_seq_one_letter_code
_entity_poly.pdbx_strand_id
1 'polypeptide(L)'
;MLKDFLKQGVRIEGLFDLISRGQDAFDGSWTFEHHLTSPNLIKFFGDTSGANPVRILPYKRGQNANTPMAGDEVISGEFSGCIMGIYKDQGIAMVNHVDTEKDGFGQMPQKQAWEALKRRGDIELFNESSTAGLIPKLISGMTDKKLLKQGAGISILCIASPTKYYSITRVAVFRDQAHIYKVLKVV
;
A
#
# COMPACT_ATOMS: atom_id res chain seq x y z
N MET A 1 10.19 -10.08 -6.47
CA MET A 1 8.94 -9.51 -5.90
C MET A 1 9.03 -7.99 -6.03
N LEU A 2 7.92 -7.29 -6.29
CA LEU A 2 7.79 -5.83 -6.34
C LEU A 2 8.51 -5.17 -5.15
N LYS A 3 8.34 -5.70 -3.93
CA LYS A 3 9.02 -5.16 -2.74
C LYS A 3 10.55 -5.04 -2.89
N ASP A 4 11.18 -5.89 -3.70
CA ASP A 4 12.63 -5.93 -3.89
C ASP A 4 13.13 -4.80 -4.82
N PHE A 5 12.22 -4.20 -5.60
CA PHE A 5 12.52 -3.10 -6.52
C PHE A 5 12.17 -1.71 -5.95
N LEU A 6 11.45 -1.65 -4.83
CA LEU A 6 11.07 -0.41 -4.14
C LEU A 6 12.24 0.16 -3.32
N LYS A 7 13.23 0.71 -4.01
CA LYS A 7 14.44 1.30 -3.42
C LYS A 7 14.39 2.83 -3.44
N GLN A 8 15.07 3.47 -2.50
CA GLN A 8 15.17 4.93 -2.45
C GLN A 8 15.59 5.50 -3.81
N GLY A 9 14.87 6.54 -4.26
CA GLY A 9 15.11 7.22 -5.53
C GLY A 9 14.31 6.66 -6.70
N VAL A 10 13.79 5.42 -6.63
CA VAL A 10 12.97 4.83 -7.71
C VAL A 10 11.70 5.67 -7.93
N ARG A 11 11.36 5.89 -9.20
CA ARG A 11 10.11 6.52 -9.63
C ARG A 11 9.04 5.45 -9.85
N ILE A 12 7.79 5.76 -9.56
CA ILE A 12 6.64 4.88 -9.80
C ILE A 12 5.57 5.66 -10.57
N GLU A 13 5.15 5.10 -11.70
CA GLU A 13 4.15 5.69 -12.60
C GLU A 13 2.97 4.74 -12.81
N GLY A 14 1.79 5.30 -13.11
CA GLY A 14 0.55 4.55 -13.35
C GLY A 14 -0.16 4.04 -12.09
N LEU A 15 0.56 3.82 -10.98
CA LEU A 15 -0.03 3.24 -9.77
C LEU A 15 -1.20 4.07 -9.20
N PHE A 16 -1.08 5.40 -9.16
CA PHE A 16 -2.09 6.27 -8.56
C PHE A 16 -3.47 6.07 -9.20
N ASP A 17 -3.52 5.97 -10.53
CA ASP A 17 -4.76 5.79 -11.28
C ASP A 17 -5.44 4.46 -10.97
N LEU A 18 -4.66 3.43 -10.61
CA LEU A 18 -5.15 2.10 -10.27
C LEU A 18 -5.68 2.04 -8.83
N ILE A 19 -5.04 2.75 -7.89
CA ILE A 19 -5.38 2.65 -6.46
C ILE A 19 -6.37 3.70 -5.97
N SER A 20 -6.62 4.77 -6.74
CA SER A 20 -7.46 5.91 -6.33
C SER A 20 -8.94 5.78 -6.70
N ARG A 21 -9.32 4.82 -7.54
CA ARG A 21 -10.68 4.74 -8.12
C ARG A 21 -11.75 4.12 -7.21
N GLY A 22 -11.41 3.71 -5.98
CA GLY A 22 -12.37 3.12 -5.03
C GLY A 22 -13.07 1.85 -5.53
N GLN A 23 -12.57 1.24 -6.60
CA GLN A 23 -13.12 0.03 -7.22
C GLN A 23 -12.77 -1.24 -6.44
N ASP A 24 -13.39 -2.36 -6.79
CA ASP A 24 -13.02 -3.67 -6.23
C ASP A 24 -11.59 -4.04 -6.59
N ALA A 25 -10.99 -4.93 -5.79
CA ALA A 25 -9.65 -5.44 -6.05
C ALA A 25 -9.60 -6.21 -7.38
N PHE A 26 -8.51 -6.03 -8.11
CA PHE A 26 -8.34 -6.55 -9.46
C PHE A 26 -6.88 -6.88 -9.73
N ASP A 27 -6.64 -7.71 -10.73
CA ASP A 27 -5.30 -8.10 -11.14
C ASP A 27 -4.76 -7.09 -12.15
N GLY A 28 -3.51 -6.70 -11.96
CA GLY A 28 -2.76 -5.85 -12.88
C GLY A 28 -1.35 -6.39 -13.03
N SER A 29 -0.46 -5.54 -13.55
CA SER A 29 0.92 -5.91 -13.75
C SER A 29 1.85 -4.71 -13.64
N TRP A 30 3.15 -4.99 -13.54
CA TRP A 30 4.18 -3.96 -13.49
C TRP A 30 5.47 -4.40 -14.19
N THR A 31 6.25 -3.41 -14.62
CA THR A 31 7.57 -3.60 -15.22
C THR A 31 8.58 -2.69 -14.52
N PHE A 32 9.82 -3.17 -14.41
CA PHE A 32 10.96 -2.38 -13.95
C PHE A 32 11.83 -1.97 -15.14
N GLU A 33 12.14 -0.69 -15.23
CA GLU A 33 13.06 -0.13 -16.21
C GLU A 33 14.32 0.36 -15.49
N HIS A 34 15.46 -0.18 -15.90
CA HIS A 34 16.75 0.28 -15.42
C HIS A 34 17.24 1.45 -16.28
N HIS A 35 17.53 2.58 -15.64
CA HIS A 35 18.02 3.77 -16.31
C HIS A 35 19.41 4.12 -15.78
N LEU A 36 20.33 4.48 -16.69
CA LEU A 36 21.72 4.78 -16.35
C LEU A 36 21.92 6.24 -15.90
N THR A 37 21.12 7.17 -16.45
CA THR A 37 21.28 8.62 -16.26
C THR A 37 20.05 9.29 -15.62
N SER A 38 18.98 8.53 -15.41
CA SER A 38 17.76 8.97 -14.74
C SER A 38 17.38 7.97 -13.64
N PRO A 39 16.47 8.34 -12.72
CA PRO A 39 16.00 7.40 -11.73
C PRO A 39 15.35 6.18 -12.38
N ASN A 40 15.66 4.98 -11.88
CA ASN A 40 14.97 3.75 -12.26
C ASN A 40 13.46 3.90 -12.06
N LEU A 41 12.68 3.16 -12.85
CA LEU A 41 11.25 3.35 -12.95
C LEU A 41 10.50 2.03 -12.79
N ILE A 42 9.43 2.06 -12.01
CA ILE A 42 8.40 1.02 -11.95
C ILE A 42 7.15 1.58 -12.62
N LYS A 43 6.67 0.92 -13.69
CA LYS A 43 5.40 1.26 -14.35
C LYS A 43 4.35 0.22 -14.00
N PHE A 44 3.17 0.67 -13.59
CA PHE A 44 2.01 -0.16 -13.33
C PHE A 44 1.00 -0.10 -14.48
N PHE A 45 0.31 -1.21 -14.70
CA PHE A 45 -0.73 -1.40 -15.71
C PHE A 45 -1.94 -2.05 -15.07
N GLY A 46 -3.15 -1.66 -15.50
CA GLY A 46 -4.41 -2.25 -15.04
C GLY A 46 -4.80 -3.54 -15.76
N ASP A 47 -3.85 -4.16 -16.45
CA ASP A 47 -4.00 -5.36 -17.27
C ASP A 47 -2.68 -6.17 -17.24
N THR A 48 -2.46 -7.06 -18.21
CA THR A 48 -1.26 -7.91 -18.32
C THR A 48 -0.15 -7.31 -19.21
N SER A 49 -0.15 -6.00 -19.47
CA SER A 49 0.87 -5.36 -20.32
C SER A 49 2.26 -5.28 -19.69
N GLY A 50 2.33 -5.32 -18.36
CA GLY A 50 3.56 -5.39 -17.59
C GLY A 50 4.12 -6.82 -17.48
N ALA A 51 5.41 -6.92 -17.17
CA ALA A 51 6.12 -8.20 -17.13
C ALA A 51 5.83 -9.05 -15.88
N ASN A 52 5.38 -8.43 -14.80
CA ASN A 52 5.19 -9.10 -13.50
C ASN A 52 3.75 -8.89 -13.01
N PRO A 53 3.03 -9.95 -12.61
CA PRO A 53 1.69 -9.80 -12.04
C PRO A 53 1.75 -9.11 -10.67
N VAL A 54 0.66 -8.43 -10.33
CA VAL A 54 0.40 -7.86 -9.01
C VAL A 54 -1.09 -7.69 -8.83
N ARG A 55 -1.58 -7.93 -7.63
CA ARG A 55 -2.96 -7.64 -7.29
C ARG A 55 -3.07 -6.24 -6.71
N ILE A 56 -4.00 -5.45 -7.23
CA ILE A 56 -4.27 -4.09 -6.79
C ILE A 56 -5.46 -4.11 -5.83
N LEU A 57 -5.27 -3.54 -4.64
CA LEU A 57 -6.32 -3.34 -3.63
C LEU A 57 -6.56 -1.83 -3.44
N PRO A 58 -7.48 -1.21 -4.21
CA PRO A 58 -7.80 0.20 -4.03
C PRO A 58 -8.30 0.50 -2.62
N TYR A 59 -7.95 1.68 -2.10
CA TYR A 59 -8.50 2.15 -0.83
C TYR A 59 -9.97 2.51 -0.99
N LYS A 60 -10.79 2.10 -0.03
CA LYS A 60 -12.21 2.46 0.06
C LYS A 60 -12.50 3.07 1.41
N ARG A 61 -12.82 4.38 1.41
CA ARG A 61 -13.18 5.12 2.62
C ARG A 61 -14.38 4.48 3.31
N GLY A 62 -14.31 4.34 4.63
CA GLY A 62 -15.37 3.75 5.43
C GLY A 62 -15.54 2.25 5.27
N GLN A 63 -14.55 1.53 4.69
CA GLN A 63 -14.63 0.07 4.48
C GLN A 63 -13.35 -0.65 4.95
N ASN A 64 -13.51 -1.94 5.25
CA ASN A 64 -12.42 -2.91 5.32
C ASN A 64 -12.30 -3.63 3.97
N ALA A 65 -11.60 -2.99 3.03
CA ALA A 65 -11.42 -3.55 1.70
C ALA A 65 -10.44 -4.73 1.77
N ASN A 66 -10.86 -5.89 1.30
CA ASN A 66 -10.04 -7.10 1.38
C ASN A 66 -10.01 -7.85 0.05
N THR A 67 -9.01 -8.71 -0.11
CA THR A 67 -8.86 -9.53 -1.29
C THR A 67 -7.99 -10.75 -1.02
N PRO A 68 -8.22 -11.91 -1.69
CA PRO A 68 -7.26 -13.00 -1.64
C PRO A 68 -5.92 -12.56 -2.21
N MET A 69 -4.83 -13.00 -1.59
CA MET A 69 -3.48 -12.77 -2.11
C MET A 69 -3.23 -13.53 -3.42
N ALA A 70 -3.99 -14.62 -3.66
CA ALA A 70 -3.95 -15.45 -4.87
C ALA A 70 -2.56 -15.96 -5.30
N GLY A 71 -1.57 -15.95 -4.39
CA GLY A 71 -0.19 -16.34 -4.69
C GLY A 71 0.71 -15.21 -5.20
N ASP A 72 0.16 -14.01 -5.39
CA ASP A 72 0.87 -12.82 -5.86
C ASP A 72 1.03 -11.76 -4.77
N GLU A 73 1.86 -10.74 -5.03
CA GLU A 73 1.90 -9.56 -4.17
C GLU A 73 0.63 -8.72 -4.30
N VAL A 74 0.17 -8.18 -3.18
CA VAL A 74 -0.93 -7.21 -3.14
C VAL A 74 -0.38 -5.85 -2.78
N ILE A 75 -0.52 -4.87 -3.66
CA ILE A 75 -0.29 -3.46 -3.34
C ILE A 75 -1.61 -2.76 -3.10
N SER A 76 -1.66 -2.00 -2.01
CA SER A 76 -2.88 -1.33 -1.58
C SER A 76 -2.78 0.20 -1.75
N GLY A 77 -3.93 0.88 -1.70
CA GLY A 77 -4.02 2.34 -1.77
C GLY A 77 -3.18 3.08 -0.73
N GLU A 78 -3.04 4.40 -0.91
CA GLU A 78 -2.18 5.21 -0.03
C GLU A 78 -2.62 5.15 1.44
N PHE A 79 -1.67 4.89 2.32
CA PHE A 79 -1.86 4.80 3.76
C PHE A 79 -1.50 6.13 4.43
N SER A 80 -2.47 6.68 5.17
CA SER A 80 -2.32 7.91 5.98
C SER A 80 -2.73 7.70 7.45
N GLY A 81 -2.64 6.47 7.94
CA GLY A 81 -3.10 6.07 9.28
C GLY A 81 -3.74 4.69 9.30
N CYS A 82 -4.17 4.22 8.12
CA CYS A 82 -4.79 2.92 7.90
C CYS A 82 -3.92 1.75 8.37
N ILE A 83 -4.55 0.57 8.48
CA ILE A 83 -3.90 -0.69 8.85
C ILE A 83 -3.94 -1.63 7.65
N MET A 84 -2.80 -2.24 7.33
CA MET A 84 -2.76 -3.39 6.42
C MET A 84 -2.70 -4.66 7.26
N GLY A 85 -3.55 -5.64 6.94
CA GLY A 85 -3.55 -6.95 7.58
C GLY A 85 -3.33 -8.05 6.56
N ILE A 86 -2.64 -9.13 6.97
CA ILE A 86 -2.61 -10.40 6.24
C ILE A 86 -3.11 -11.47 7.21
N TYR A 87 -4.13 -12.21 6.80
CA TYR A 87 -4.76 -13.24 7.62
C TYR A 87 -5.19 -14.41 6.76
N LYS A 88 -5.41 -15.57 7.36
CA LYS A 88 -6.03 -16.73 6.73
C LYS A 88 -7.49 -16.77 7.13
N ASP A 89 -8.37 -16.96 6.16
CA ASP A 89 -9.79 -17.20 6.37
C ASP A 89 -10.23 -18.34 5.46
N GLN A 90 -10.88 -19.36 6.04
CA GLN A 90 -11.34 -20.56 5.33
C GLN A 90 -10.26 -21.22 4.44
N GLY A 91 -9.00 -21.19 4.87
CA GLY A 91 -7.88 -21.76 4.12
C GLY A 91 -7.20 -20.82 3.13
N ILE A 92 -7.75 -19.62 2.90
CA ILE A 92 -7.27 -18.65 1.91
C ILE A 92 -6.49 -17.54 2.61
N ALA A 93 -5.30 -17.23 2.10
CA ALA A 93 -4.54 -16.06 2.54
C ALA A 93 -5.18 -14.78 1.96
N MET A 94 -5.68 -13.93 2.85
CA MET A 94 -6.37 -12.68 2.58
C MET A 94 -5.49 -11.49 2.97
N VAL A 95 -5.66 -10.40 2.24
CA VAL A 95 -5.07 -9.10 2.54
C VAL A 95 -6.19 -8.10 2.80
N ASN A 96 -6.04 -7.27 3.83
CA ASN A 96 -7.01 -6.25 4.22
C ASN A 96 -6.38 -4.85 4.22
N HIS A 97 -7.11 -3.85 3.73
CA HIS A 97 -6.89 -2.43 3.95
C HIS A 97 -8.02 -1.94 4.86
N VAL A 98 -7.68 -1.71 6.12
CA VAL A 98 -8.59 -1.25 7.16
C VAL A 98 -8.53 0.26 7.24
N ASP A 99 -9.64 0.91 6.93
CA ASP A 99 -9.82 2.33 7.19
C ASP A 99 -9.80 2.60 8.72
N THR A 100 -9.15 3.68 9.09
CA THR A 100 -9.04 4.14 10.49
C THR A 100 -9.56 5.56 10.67
N GLU A 101 -10.27 6.08 9.68
CA GLU A 101 -10.92 7.38 9.80
C GLU A 101 -11.96 7.37 10.92
N LYS A 102 -12.07 8.52 11.62
CA LYS A 102 -13.08 8.72 12.64
C LYS A 102 -14.41 9.10 11.99
N ASP A 103 -15.50 8.55 12.49
CA ASP A 103 -16.85 9.00 12.16
C ASP A 103 -17.19 10.33 12.86
N GLY A 104 -18.42 10.82 12.64
CA GLY A 104 -18.92 12.06 13.26
C GLY A 104 -19.00 12.02 14.80
N PHE A 105 -18.85 10.85 15.42
CA PHE A 105 -18.84 10.66 16.87
C PHE A 105 -17.43 10.39 17.41
N GLY A 106 -16.39 10.49 16.56
CA GLY A 106 -15.00 10.25 16.93
C GLY A 106 -14.61 8.78 17.03
N GLN A 107 -15.48 7.85 16.62
CA GLN A 107 -15.24 6.40 16.63
C GLN A 107 -14.54 5.96 15.34
N MET A 108 -13.78 4.86 15.40
CA MET A 108 -13.15 4.25 14.21
C MET A 108 -13.84 2.91 13.90
N PRO A 109 -15.04 2.92 13.28
CA PRO A 109 -15.87 1.72 13.16
C PRO A 109 -15.19 0.58 12.40
N GLN A 110 -14.43 0.89 11.35
CA GLN A 110 -13.73 -0.11 10.53
C GLN A 110 -12.56 -0.77 11.28
N LYS A 111 -11.80 0.02 12.05
CA LYS A 111 -10.82 -0.51 13.01
C LYS A 111 -11.49 -1.40 14.07
N GLN A 112 -12.61 -0.98 14.64
CA GLN A 112 -13.34 -1.80 15.62
C GLN A 112 -13.84 -3.12 15.03
N ALA A 113 -14.33 -3.09 13.79
CA ALA A 113 -14.74 -4.28 13.04
C ALA A 113 -13.54 -5.22 12.78
N TRP A 114 -12.37 -4.67 12.45
CA TRP A 114 -11.14 -5.43 12.29
C TRP A 114 -10.70 -6.11 13.60
N GLU A 115 -10.72 -5.38 14.72
CA GLU A 115 -10.45 -5.96 16.04
C GLU A 115 -11.49 -7.00 16.47
N ALA A 116 -12.75 -6.84 16.06
CA ALA A 116 -13.78 -7.84 16.30
C ALA A 116 -13.52 -9.10 15.47
N LEU A 117 -13.15 -8.98 14.19
CA LEU A 117 -12.79 -10.09 13.33
C LEU A 117 -11.64 -10.91 13.93
N LYS A 118 -10.55 -10.27 14.33
CA LYS A 118 -9.41 -10.95 14.98
C LYS A 118 -9.80 -11.72 16.25
N ARG A 119 -10.82 -11.26 16.99
CA ARG A 119 -11.28 -11.89 18.23
C ARG A 119 -12.24 -13.06 18.02
N ARG A 120 -12.83 -13.22 16.83
CA ARG A 120 -13.76 -14.32 16.54
C ARG A 120 -13.08 -15.70 16.54
N GLY A 121 -11.76 -15.74 16.32
CA GLY A 121 -10.96 -16.97 16.37
C GLY A 121 -11.13 -17.89 15.16
N ASP A 122 -11.87 -17.46 14.15
CA ASP A 122 -12.06 -18.12 12.86
C ASP A 122 -10.97 -17.76 11.83
N ILE A 123 -10.19 -16.72 12.11
CA ILE A 123 -9.05 -16.29 11.29
C ILE A 123 -7.70 -16.53 11.96
N GLU A 124 -6.69 -16.86 11.16
CA GLU A 124 -5.28 -16.91 11.59
C GLU A 124 -4.58 -15.63 11.12
N LEU A 125 -4.22 -14.73 12.04
CA LEU A 125 -3.50 -13.51 11.67
C LEU A 125 -2.02 -13.83 11.38
N PHE A 126 -1.57 -13.56 10.16
CA PHE A 126 -0.17 -13.72 9.78
C PHE A 126 0.66 -12.46 10.05
N ASN A 127 0.13 -11.29 9.69
CA ASN A 127 0.84 -10.03 9.82
C ASN A 127 -0.12 -8.84 9.91
N GLU A 128 0.32 -7.78 10.56
CA GLU A 128 -0.42 -6.53 10.66
C GLU A 128 0.54 -5.35 10.72
N SER A 129 0.21 -4.27 10.03
CA SER A 129 0.98 -3.05 10.07
C SER A 129 0.08 -1.82 10.07
N SER A 130 0.11 -1.08 11.18
CA SER A 130 -0.48 0.26 11.28
C SER A 130 0.48 1.32 10.74
N THR A 131 -0.07 2.31 10.04
CA THR A 131 0.68 3.48 9.56
C THR A 131 0.43 4.75 10.37
N ALA A 132 -0.33 4.64 11.46
CA ALA A 132 -0.66 5.76 12.34
C ALA A 132 0.60 6.47 12.84
N GLY A 133 0.65 7.79 12.62
CA GLY A 133 1.76 8.64 13.06
C GLY A 133 3.07 8.45 12.28
N LEU A 134 3.12 7.62 11.23
CA LEU A 134 4.33 7.45 10.41
C LEU A 134 4.65 8.71 9.61
N ILE A 135 3.67 9.30 8.92
CA ILE A 135 3.90 10.48 8.06
C ILE A 135 4.50 11.66 8.85
N PRO A 136 3.97 12.06 10.03
CA PRO A 136 4.59 13.12 10.83
C PRO A 136 6.04 12.81 11.24
N LYS A 137 6.33 11.56 11.63
CA LYS A 137 7.69 11.11 11.98
C LYS A 137 8.64 11.15 10.79
N LEU A 138 8.14 10.85 9.59
CA LEU A 138 8.91 10.95 8.35
C LEU A 138 9.25 12.41 8.04
N ILE A 139 8.25 13.30 8.13
CA ILE A 139 8.42 14.73 7.90
C ILE A 139 9.43 15.35 8.86
N SER A 140 9.38 15.00 10.15
CA SER A 140 10.31 15.55 11.14
C SER A 140 11.76 15.14 10.90
N GLY A 141 11.98 13.93 10.36
CA GLY A 141 13.30 13.41 10.01
C GLY A 141 13.83 13.81 8.63
N MET A 142 13.05 14.52 7.81
CA MET A 142 13.48 14.92 6.46
C MET A 142 14.37 16.16 6.49
N THR A 143 15.54 16.04 5.87
CA THR A 143 16.48 17.13 5.63
C THR A 143 16.02 18.05 4.50
N ASP A 144 15.39 17.51 3.46
CA ASP A 144 14.92 18.27 2.30
C ASP A 144 13.42 18.61 2.38
N LYS A 145 13.11 19.61 3.21
CA LYS A 145 11.75 20.14 3.37
C LYS A 145 11.22 20.89 2.14
N LYS A 146 12.03 21.10 1.09
CA LYS A 146 11.56 21.75 -0.15
C LYS A 146 10.57 20.89 -0.90
N LEU A 147 10.68 19.55 -0.80
CA LEU A 147 9.72 18.61 -1.37
C LEU A 147 8.29 18.88 -0.89
N LEU A 148 8.10 19.26 0.38
CA LEU A 148 6.78 19.59 0.93
C LEU A 148 6.14 20.83 0.29
N LYS A 149 6.91 21.69 -0.40
CA LYS A 149 6.40 22.87 -1.10
C LYS A 149 6.02 22.61 -2.56
N GLN A 150 6.38 21.44 -3.11
CA GLN A 150 6.36 21.18 -4.56
C GLN A 150 5.46 20.01 -5.00
N GLY A 151 4.76 19.32 -4.08
CA GLY A 151 3.97 18.13 -4.45
C GLY A 151 2.67 17.97 -3.67
N ALA A 152 1.93 16.92 -4.02
CA ALA A 152 0.64 16.58 -3.42
C ALA A 152 0.78 16.04 -1.98
N GLY A 153 1.94 15.48 -1.62
CA GLY A 153 2.25 15.10 -0.23
C GLY A 153 3.14 13.86 -0.10
N ILE A 154 3.42 13.49 1.15
CA ILE A 154 4.07 12.23 1.51
C ILE A 154 2.97 11.22 1.84
N SER A 155 3.08 10.02 1.29
CA SER A 155 2.17 8.90 1.55
C SER A 155 2.97 7.65 1.89
N ILE A 156 2.32 6.66 2.46
CA ILE A 156 2.88 5.31 2.64
C ILE A 156 2.20 4.37 1.66
N LEU A 157 2.99 3.59 0.92
CA LEU A 157 2.51 2.42 0.19
C LEU A 157 2.78 1.18 1.05
N CYS A 158 1.82 0.27 1.11
CA CYS A 158 2.01 -1.03 1.76
C CYS A 158 1.83 -2.14 0.72
N ILE A 159 2.77 -3.10 0.75
CA ILE A 159 2.82 -4.24 -0.15
C ILE A 159 2.82 -5.50 0.72
N ALA A 160 1.77 -6.31 0.59
CA ALA A 160 1.72 -7.63 1.20
C ALA A 160 2.31 -8.65 0.23
N SER A 161 3.24 -9.47 0.71
CA SER A 161 3.95 -10.44 -0.12
C SER A 161 3.79 -11.87 0.41
N PRO A 162 3.57 -12.86 -0.48
CA PRO A 162 3.43 -14.27 -0.14
C PRO A 162 4.80 -14.91 0.17
N THR A 163 5.53 -14.34 1.12
CA THR A 163 6.78 -14.92 1.62
C THR A 163 6.49 -16.01 2.65
N LYS A 164 7.52 -16.76 3.07
CA LYS A 164 7.41 -17.81 4.10
C LYS A 164 6.65 -17.35 5.37
N TYR A 165 6.71 -16.06 5.69
CA TYR A 165 6.09 -15.48 6.88
C TYR A 165 5.03 -14.42 6.56
N TYR A 166 4.56 -14.32 5.31
CA TYR A 166 3.61 -13.29 4.85
C TYR A 166 4.00 -11.87 5.32
N SER A 167 4.88 -11.22 4.57
CA SER A 167 5.45 -9.93 4.96
C SER A 167 4.64 -8.74 4.45
N ILE A 168 4.52 -7.68 5.26
CA ILE A 168 4.07 -6.35 4.81
C ILE A 168 5.28 -5.45 4.69
N THR A 169 5.59 -4.98 3.48
CA THR A 169 6.61 -3.97 3.22
C THR A 169 5.95 -2.60 3.16
N ARG A 170 6.45 -1.65 3.96
CA ARG A 170 6.01 -0.24 3.90
C ARG A 170 7.04 0.60 3.19
N VAL A 171 6.57 1.48 2.33
CA VAL A 171 7.43 2.36 1.55
C VAL A 171 6.92 3.78 1.67
N ALA A 172 7.75 4.68 2.20
CA ALA A 172 7.48 6.10 2.19
C ALA A 172 7.71 6.64 0.78
N VAL A 173 6.71 7.30 0.22
CA VAL A 173 6.77 7.90 -1.11
C VAL A 173 6.41 9.38 -1.04
N PHE A 174 7.02 10.16 -1.91
CA PHE A 174 6.56 11.50 -2.24
C PHE A 174 5.76 11.44 -3.54
N ARG A 175 4.53 11.97 -3.54
CA ARG A 175 3.70 12.08 -4.73
C ARG A 175 3.74 13.51 -5.26
N ASP A 176 4.11 13.68 -6.53
CA ASP A 176 4.08 14.98 -7.19
C ASP A 176 2.68 15.33 -7.72
N GLN A 177 2.56 16.50 -8.36
CA GLN A 177 1.28 16.98 -8.91
C GLN A 177 0.81 16.20 -10.14
N ALA A 178 1.70 15.48 -10.81
CA ALA A 178 1.38 14.58 -11.92
C ALA A 178 1.06 13.15 -11.43
N HIS A 179 0.90 12.96 -10.12
CA HIS A 179 0.62 11.69 -9.48
C HIS A 179 1.72 10.62 -9.66
N ILE A 180 2.94 11.07 -9.92
CA ILE A 180 4.12 10.21 -9.98
C ILE A 180 4.69 10.12 -8.57
N TYR A 181 5.03 8.91 -8.17
CA TYR A 181 5.69 8.68 -6.88
C TYR A 181 7.20 8.66 -7.03
N LYS A 182 7.87 9.15 -6.01
CA LYS A 182 9.30 8.94 -5.75
C LYS A 182 9.47 8.21 -4.43
N VAL A 183 10.11 7.05 -4.45
CA VAL A 183 10.43 6.30 -3.23
C VAL A 183 11.45 7.09 -2.41
N LEU A 184 11.07 7.41 -1.17
CA LEU A 184 11.93 8.10 -0.22
C LEU A 184 12.75 7.09 0.60
N LYS A 185 12.10 6.06 1.12
CA LYS A 185 12.73 4.93 1.84
C LYS A 185 11.74 3.80 2.11
N VAL A 186 12.27 2.62 2.41
CA VAL A 186 11.53 1.52 3.04
C VAL A 186 11.48 1.73 4.56
N VAL A 187 10.36 1.43 5.22
CA VAL A 187 10.05 1.82 6.62
C VAL A 187 9.75 0.63 7.53
#